data_AF-A0A937PGQ3-F1
#
_entry.id   AF-A0A937PGQ3-F1
#
_cell.length_a   1.000
_cell.length_b   1.000
_cell.length_c   1.000
_cell.angle_alpha   90.00
_cell.angle_beta   90.00
_cell.angle_gamma   90.00
#
_symmetry.space_group_name_H-M   'P 1'
#
loop_
_entity.id
_entity.type
_entity.pdbx_description
1 polymer ?
#
loop_
_entity_poly.entity_id
_entity_poly.type
_entity_poly.pdbx_seq_one_letter_code
_entity_poly.pdbx_strand_id
1 'polypeptide(L)'
;MNIEKTTSFIKKTLSYTKNTALLGESATEYWGYYFGNRRFPRNQKFYVVYTNIDHTIPFLPNSARDYWLINFELIPTVIKLGDTLAGRFFDDIRHAYVDIAKEGRSCFREVPTIMPHFATHSGYALRAVQTLLKPVNCCPSLHTATPLFFYNLGARYFPEKEPELRQYIGGVVSTVIKTKLHALIDIAFGIFLSKKTINDKLGLEFYDLESFFTQEQRSKDNIPYEHIYRMYHDINELAGTQQGEEGKLPKIMERYFQEIGLPRVKREQSNCLYDLEQKTLVYPTDLKVGQGLL
;
A
#
# COMPACT_ATOMS: atom_id res chain seq x y z
N MET A 1 -49.79 4.74 13.84
CA MET A 1 -48.35 4.53 13.58
C MET A 1 -47.89 5.75 12.78
N ASN A 2 -47.25 6.72 13.44
CA ASN A 2 -47.03 8.07 12.89
C ASN A 2 -45.83 8.10 11.93
N ILE A 3 -46.12 8.44 10.67
CA ILE A 3 -45.17 8.62 9.55
C ILE A 3 -44.70 10.10 9.54
N GLU A 4 -44.29 10.64 10.68
CA GLU A 4 -43.89 12.06 10.81
C GLU A 4 -42.53 12.26 11.50
N LYS A 5 -41.71 11.21 11.62
CA LYS A 5 -40.32 11.31 12.14
C LYS A 5 -39.25 11.03 11.07
N THR A 6 -39.56 11.28 9.81
CA THR A 6 -38.61 11.09 8.69
C THR A 6 -38.11 12.41 8.08
N THR A 7 -38.30 13.52 8.78
CA THR A 7 -37.91 14.87 8.36
C THR A 7 -36.82 15.45 9.26
N SER A 8 -35.64 14.83 9.28
CA SER A 8 -34.40 15.51 9.74
C SER A 8 -33.09 14.84 9.28
N PHE A 9 -33.11 14.09 8.18
CA PHE A 9 -31.89 13.65 7.50
C PHE A 9 -31.81 14.30 6.11
N ILE A 10 -32.11 15.60 6.04
CA ILE A 10 -31.53 16.42 4.96
C ILE A 10 -30.05 16.57 5.36
N LYS A 11 -29.29 15.55 4.98
CA LYS A 11 -27.84 15.55 4.84
C LYS A 11 -27.45 16.94 4.37
N LYS A 12 -26.55 17.61 5.12
CA LYS A 12 -25.78 18.72 4.56
C LYS A 12 -25.30 18.27 3.19
N THR A 13 -25.86 18.87 2.15
CA THR A 13 -25.39 18.68 0.78
C THR A 13 -23.91 19.02 0.83
N LEU A 14 -23.03 18.04 0.54
CA LEU A 14 -21.60 18.31 0.39
C LEU A 14 -21.49 19.44 -0.63
N SER A 15 -21.15 20.64 -0.15
CA SER A 15 -20.89 21.79 -1.00
C SER A 15 -19.62 21.46 -1.77
N TYR A 16 -19.75 21.14 -3.05
CA TYR A 16 -18.59 20.87 -3.90
C TYR A 16 -17.83 22.18 -4.09
N THR A 17 -16.80 22.38 -3.26
CA THR A 17 -15.89 23.52 -3.36
C THR A 17 -14.97 23.37 -4.57
N LYS A 18 -14.38 24.48 -5.04
CA LYS A 18 -13.31 24.44 -6.06
C LYS A 18 -12.21 23.45 -5.66
N ASN A 19 -11.85 23.41 -4.37
CA ASN A 19 -10.83 22.51 -3.85
C ASN A 19 -11.25 21.04 -3.91
N THR A 20 -12.54 20.73 -3.73
CA THR A 20 -13.06 19.36 -3.93
C THR A 20 -12.91 18.90 -5.38
N ALA A 21 -13.19 19.77 -6.35
CA ALA A 21 -12.99 19.44 -7.78
C ALA A 21 -11.51 19.18 -8.09
N LEU A 22 -10.63 20.03 -7.58
CA LEU A 22 -9.18 19.92 -7.72
C LEU A 22 -8.62 18.62 -7.10
N LEU A 23 -9.15 18.16 -5.97
CA LEU A 23 -8.83 16.84 -5.39
C LEU A 23 -9.31 15.70 -6.31
N GLY A 24 -10.48 15.84 -6.92
CA GLY A 24 -11.02 14.88 -7.89
C GLY A 24 -10.14 14.73 -9.15
N GLU A 25 -9.58 15.83 -9.65
CA GLU A 25 -8.59 15.81 -10.74
C GLU A 25 -7.34 15.04 -10.33
N SER A 26 -6.78 15.33 -9.15
CA SER A 26 -5.59 14.64 -8.63
C SER A 26 -5.85 13.15 -8.39
N ALA A 27 -7.04 12.77 -7.93
CA ALA A 27 -7.44 11.37 -7.81
C ALA A 27 -7.51 10.66 -9.18
N THR A 28 -8.03 11.34 -10.20
CA THR A 28 -8.10 10.81 -11.56
C THR A 28 -6.70 10.63 -12.14
N GLU A 29 -5.81 11.62 -11.97
CA GLU A 29 -4.41 11.53 -12.39
C GLU A 29 -3.67 10.40 -11.67
N TYR A 30 -3.83 10.29 -10.34
CA TYR A 30 -3.27 9.21 -9.52
C TYR A 30 -3.66 7.82 -10.09
N TRP A 31 -4.96 7.61 -10.35
CA TRP A 31 -5.44 6.34 -10.89
C TRP A 31 -4.95 6.08 -12.33
N GLY A 32 -4.77 7.14 -13.12
CA GLY A 32 -4.13 7.05 -14.44
C GLY A 32 -2.71 6.48 -14.36
N TYR A 33 -1.91 6.95 -13.39
CA TYR A 33 -0.57 6.39 -13.14
C TYR A 33 -0.61 4.97 -12.58
N TYR A 34 -1.52 4.69 -11.63
CA TYR A 34 -1.70 3.37 -11.02
C TYR A 34 -2.03 2.30 -12.07
N PHE A 35 -2.97 2.58 -12.98
CA PHE A 35 -3.41 1.62 -14.00
C PHE A 35 -2.55 1.62 -15.27
N GLY A 36 -1.71 2.64 -15.47
CA GLY A 36 -0.93 2.84 -16.69
C GLY A 36 0.17 1.81 -16.98
N ASN A 37 0.55 0.96 -16.02
CA ASN A 37 1.69 0.03 -16.13
C ASN A 37 1.28 -1.46 -16.04
N ARG A 38 0.44 -1.92 -16.96
CA ARG A 38 0.01 -3.34 -17.04
C ARG A 38 0.61 -4.14 -18.20
N ARG A 39 1.46 -3.51 -19.02
CA ARG A 39 2.08 -4.13 -20.18
C ARG A 39 3.58 -4.33 -19.91
N PHE A 40 4.00 -5.58 -19.90
CA PHE A 40 5.39 -5.97 -19.69
C PHE A 40 5.91 -6.69 -20.94
N PRO A 41 7.20 -6.53 -21.29
CA PRO A 41 7.85 -7.38 -22.28
C PRO A 41 7.72 -8.86 -21.91
N ARG A 42 7.53 -9.74 -22.91
CA ARG A 42 7.36 -11.18 -22.70
C ARG A 42 8.52 -11.84 -21.92
N ASN A 43 9.73 -11.28 -22.00
CA ASN A 43 10.92 -11.84 -21.35
C ASN A 43 11.28 -11.16 -20.01
N GLN A 44 10.43 -10.26 -19.49
CA GLN A 44 10.73 -9.56 -18.25
C GLN A 44 10.70 -10.53 -17.05
N LYS A 45 11.73 -10.45 -16.22
CA LYS A 45 11.80 -11.19 -14.94
C LYS A 45 11.36 -10.31 -13.78
N PHE A 46 10.61 -10.91 -12.87
CA PHE A 46 9.99 -10.29 -11.69
C PHE A 46 10.68 -10.78 -10.43
N TYR A 47 10.91 -9.90 -9.45
CA TYR A 47 11.32 -10.31 -8.12
C TYR A 47 10.15 -10.97 -7.38
N VAL A 48 10.39 -12.13 -6.78
CA VAL A 48 9.40 -12.78 -5.90
C VAL A 48 9.56 -12.18 -4.51
N VAL A 49 8.56 -11.41 -4.09
CA VAL A 49 8.59 -10.67 -2.82
C VAL A 49 7.96 -11.41 -1.64
N TYR A 50 7.32 -12.54 -1.91
CA TYR A 50 6.66 -13.37 -0.91
C TYR A 50 7.65 -14.30 -0.20
N THR A 51 7.75 -14.20 1.12
CA THR A 51 8.70 -14.94 1.97
C THR A 51 8.01 -15.94 2.89
N ASN A 52 8.76 -16.76 3.63
CA ASN A 52 8.15 -17.67 4.61
C ASN A 52 7.50 -16.95 5.79
N ILE A 53 7.96 -15.75 6.12
CA ILE A 53 7.32 -14.94 7.15
C ILE A 53 5.93 -14.53 6.65
N ASP A 54 5.80 -14.10 5.40
CA ASP A 54 4.49 -13.85 4.78
C ASP A 54 3.59 -15.10 4.79
N HIS A 55 4.18 -16.26 4.56
CA HIS A 55 3.50 -17.56 4.58
C HIS A 55 2.93 -17.92 5.95
N THR A 56 3.63 -17.58 7.04
CA THR A 56 3.14 -17.87 8.41
C THR A 56 1.87 -17.11 8.78
N ILE A 57 1.58 -15.98 8.15
CA ILE A 57 0.42 -15.15 8.48
C ILE A 57 -0.84 -15.81 7.89
N PRO A 58 -1.92 -16.03 8.67
CA PRO A 58 -3.13 -16.66 8.16
C PRO A 58 -3.75 -15.91 6.97
N PHE A 59 -4.17 -16.66 5.94
CA PHE A 59 -4.93 -16.11 4.83
C PHE A 59 -6.41 -15.96 5.20
N LEU A 60 -6.91 -14.72 5.24
CA LEU A 60 -8.29 -14.38 5.60
C LEU A 60 -8.98 -13.64 4.43
N PRO A 61 -9.52 -14.37 3.43
CA PRO A 61 -10.07 -13.77 2.21
C PRO A 61 -11.32 -12.89 2.45
N ASN A 62 -12.03 -13.11 3.55
CA ASN A 62 -13.26 -12.37 3.86
C ASN A 62 -12.99 -10.94 4.35
N SER A 63 -11.77 -10.65 4.83
CA SER A 63 -11.37 -9.30 5.25
C SER A 63 -11.30 -8.30 4.08
N ALA A 64 -11.27 -8.78 2.83
CA ALA A 64 -11.23 -7.89 1.66
C ALA A 64 -12.46 -6.98 1.51
N ARG A 65 -13.61 -7.36 2.12
CA ARG A 65 -14.78 -6.48 2.17
C ARG A 65 -14.49 -5.24 3.00
N ASP A 66 -13.81 -5.41 4.13
CA ASP A 66 -13.45 -4.32 5.03
C ASP A 66 -12.52 -3.35 4.31
N TYR A 67 -11.54 -3.85 3.54
CA TYR A 67 -10.67 -3.02 2.70
C TYR A 67 -11.42 -2.12 1.70
N TRP A 68 -12.49 -2.59 1.06
CA TRP A 68 -13.29 -1.73 0.17
C TRP A 68 -13.97 -0.60 0.94
N LEU A 69 -14.54 -0.92 2.10
CA LEU A 69 -15.29 0.02 2.91
C LEU A 69 -14.38 1.06 3.57
N ILE A 70 -13.22 0.62 4.03
CA ILE A 70 -12.24 1.44 4.74
C ILE A 70 -11.81 2.62 3.84
N ASN A 71 -11.54 2.39 2.55
CA ASN A 71 -11.11 3.47 1.66
C ASN A 71 -12.13 4.63 1.53
N PHE A 72 -13.42 4.40 1.80
CA PHE A 72 -14.43 5.46 1.85
C PHE A 72 -14.38 6.30 3.13
N GLU A 73 -13.86 5.76 4.23
CA GLU A 73 -13.72 6.45 5.53
C GLU A 73 -12.70 7.59 5.46
N LEU A 74 -11.77 7.54 4.51
CA LEU A 74 -10.76 8.58 4.32
C LEU A 74 -11.32 9.82 3.58
N ILE A 75 -12.37 9.66 2.77
CA ILE A 75 -12.92 10.71 1.91
C ILE A 75 -13.31 11.98 2.69
N PRO A 76 -14.06 11.90 3.81
CA PRO A 76 -14.42 13.10 4.57
C PRO A 76 -13.21 13.87 5.09
N THR A 77 -12.13 13.18 5.48
CA THR A 77 -10.89 13.82 5.94
C THR A 77 -10.18 14.52 4.79
N VAL A 78 -10.13 13.90 3.61
CA VAL A 78 -9.55 14.51 2.40
C VAL A 78 -10.32 15.76 1.97
N ILE A 79 -11.66 15.71 2.00
CA ILE A 79 -12.49 16.89 1.68
C ILE A 79 -12.27 18.00 2.72
N LYS A 80 -12.28 17.66 4.02
CA LYS A 80 -12.01 18.64 5.09
C LYS A 80 -10.61 19.26 4.95
N LEU A 81 -9.59 18.49 4.57
CA LEU A 81 -8.25 19.02 4.25
C LEU A 81 -8.34 20.06 3.13
N GLY A 82 -9.05 19.74 2.05
CA GLY A 82 -9.24 20.66 0.93
C GLY A 82 -10.02 21.93 1.30
N ASP A 83 -10.99 21.85 2.21
CA ASP A 83 -11.73 23.03 2.67
C ASP A 83 -10.92 23.88 3.68
N THR A 84 -9.97 23.27 4.39
CA THR A 84 -9.13 23.95 5.41
C THR A 84 -7.89 24.60 4.79
N LEU A 85 -7.34 24.00 3.73
CA LEU A 85 -6.10 24.43 3.11
C LEU A 85 -6.39 25.11 1.77
N ALA A 86 -5.66 26.19 1.48
CA ALA A 86 -5.79 26.94 0.23
C ALA A 86 -4.44 27.49 -0.24
N GLY A 87 -4.39 27.90 -1.51
CA GLY A 87 -3.19 28.48 -2.11
C GLY A 87 -2.11 27.45 -2.41
N ARG A 88 -0.85 27.91 -2.51
CA ARG A 88 0.28 27.10 -3.00
C ARG A 88 0.47 25.79 -2.25
N PHE A 89 0.33 25.82 -0.92
CA PHE A 89 0.54 24.63 -0.10
C PHE A 89 -0.52 23.53 -0.33
N PHE A 90 -1.76 23.92 -0.67
CA PHE A 90 -2.78 22.95 -1.07
C PHE A 90 -2.45 22.30 -2.41
N ASP A 91 -1.92 23.07 -3.38
CA ASP A 91 -1.43 22.52 -4.64
C ASP A 91 -0.21 21.61 -4.44
N ASP A 92 0.69 21.94 -3.49
CA ASP A 92 1.82 21.08 -3.13
C ASP A 92 1.34 19.72 -2.60
N ILE A 93 0.31 19.69 -1.74
CA ILE A 93 -0.32 18.44 -1.26
C ILE A 93 -0.88 17.62 -2.43
N ARG A 94 -1.58 18.27 -3.36
CA ARG A 94 -2.16 17.59 -4.52
C ARG A 94 -1.10 16.96 -5.41
N HIS A 95 -0.03 17.71 -5.71
CA HIS A 95 1.09 17.21 -6.49
C HIS A 95 1.83 16.08 -5.76
N ALA A 96 2.06 16.23 -4.45
CA ALA A 96 2.69 15.20 -3.62
C ALA A 96 1.86 13.90 -3.61
N TYR A 97 0.53 13.99 -3.51
CA TYR A 97 -0.36 12.84 -3.62
C TYR A 97 -0.22 12.12 -4.97
N VAL A 98 -0.15 12.86 -6.08
CA VAL A 98 0.08 12.27 -7.40
C VAL A 98 1.49 11.68 -7.52
N ASP A 99 2.49 12.32 -6.91
CA ASP A 99 3.88 11.85 -6.94
C ASP A 99 4.05 10.46 -6.30
N ILE A 100 3.24 10.10 -5.30
CA ILE A 100 3.17 8.72 -4.76
C ILE A 100 2.90 7.71 -5.89
N ALA A 101 1.91 7.95 -6.74
CA ALA A 101 1.60 7.05 -7.86
C ALA A 101 2.67 7.09 -8.95
N LYS A 102 3.29 8.24 -9.22
CA LYS A 102 4.38 8.37 -10.22
C LYS A 102 5.63 7.58 -9.79
N GLU A 103 6.04 7.71 -8.55
CA GLU A 103 7.18 6.97 -7.97
C GLU A 103 6.87 5.47 -7.90
N GLY A 104 5.67 5.11 -7.43
CA GLY A 104 5.18 3.73 -7.46
C GLY A 104 5.23 3.14 -8.86
N ARG A 105 4.72 3.85 -9.89
CA ARG A 105 4.76 3.32 -11.27
C ARG A 105 6.19 3.19 -11.80
N SER A 106 7.12 4.04 -11.38
CA SER A 106 8.52 3.92 -11.78
C SER A 106 9.12 2.62 -11.27
N CYS A 107 8.86 2.29 -10.01
CA CYS A 107 9.24 1.01 -9.39
C CYS A 107 8.61 -0.18 -10.12
N PHE A 108 7.31 -0.11 -10.38
CA PHE A 108 6.55 -1.12 -11.11
C PHE A 108 7.07 -1.40 -12.53
N ARG A 109 7.75 -0.44 -13.15
CA ARG A 109 8.32 -0.59 -14.49
C ARG A 109 9.74 -1.17 -14.44
N GLU A 110 10.56 -0.66 -13.53
CA GLU A 110 12.01 -0.90 -13.51
C GLU A 110 12.37 -2.11 -12.67
N VAL A 111 11.65 -2.34 -11.58
CA VAL A 111 11.90 -3.40 -10.61
C VAL A 111 10.58 -4.14 -10.35
N PRO A 112 10.04 -4.82 -11.38
CA PRO A 112 8.72 -5.41 -11.28
C PRO A 112 8.73 -6.57 -10.27
N THR A 113 7.66 -6.67 -9.49
CA THR A 113 7.51 -7.68 -8.44
C THR A 113 6.34 -8.60 -8.71
N ILE A 114 6.36 -9.77 -8.07
CA ILE A 114 5.29 -10.76 -8.18
C ILE A 114 5.07 -11.48 -6.86
N MET A 115 3.81 -11.82 -6.62
CA MET A 115 3.36 -12.61 -5.46
C MET A 115 2.55 -13.83 -5.91
N PRO A 116 2.49 -14.90 -5.08
CA PRO A 116 1.60 -16.03 -5.31
C PRO A 116 0.14 -15.57 -5.41
N HIS A 117 -0.61 -16.23 -6.29
CA HIS A 117 -2.03 -15.92 -6.47
C HIS A 117 -2.90 -16.92 -5.71
N PHE A 118 -3.51 -16.45 -4.63
CA PHE A 118 -4.46 -17.24 -3.84
C PHE A 118 -5.83 -17.18 -4.50
N ALA A 119 -6.06 -17.94 -5.58
CA ALA A 119 -7.31 -17.88 -6.37
C ALA A 119 -8.42 -18.83 -5.88
N THR A 120 -8.06 -19.88 -5.14
CA THR A 120 -8.95 -20.95 -4.69
C THR A 120 -9.59 -20.63 -3.33
N HIS A 121 -10.43 -19.59 -3.27
CA HIS A 121 -11.20 -19.26 -2.05
C HIS A 121 -12.64 -18.83 -2.35
N SER A 122 -13.50 -18.83 -1.33
CA SER A 122 -14.91 -18.43 -1.42
C SER A 122 -15.17 -16.92 -1.27
N GLY A 123 -14.18 -16.12 -0.86
CA GLY A 123 -14.35 -14.67 -0.66
C GLY A 123 -14.60 -13.89 -1.96
N TYR A 124 -15.86 -13.52 -2.24
CA TYR A 124 -16.26 -12.78 -3.45
C TYR A 124 -15.59 -11.41 -3.58
N ALA A 125 -15.49 -10.66 -2.48
CA ALA A 125 -14.86 -9.34 -2.48
C ALA A 125 -13.38 -9.43 -2.91
N LEU A 126 -12.65 -10.41 -2.39
CA LEU A 126 -11.25 -10.63 -2.76
C LEU A 126 -11.13 -11.07 -4.22
N ARG A 127 -12.03 -11.92 -4.74
CA ARG A 127 -12.03 -12.29 -6.17
C ARG A 127 -12.17 -11.07 -7.08
N ALA A 128 -13.05 -10.13 -6.72
CA ALA A 128 -13.20 -8.88 -7.46
C ALA A 128 -11.92 -8.04 -7.41
N VAL A 129 -11.31 -7.89 -6.22
CA VAL A 129 -10.02 -7.18 -6.07
C VAL A 129 -8.94 -7.84 -6.92
N GLN A 130 -8.78 -9.15 -6.82
CA GLN A 130 -7.77 -9.92 -7.55
C GLN A 130 -7.95 -9.89 -9.08
N THR A 131 -9.20 -9.80 -9.55
CA THR A 131 -9.51 -9.61 -10.98
C THR A 131 -9.04 -8.25 -11.46
N LEU A 132 -9.25 -7.21 -10.65
CA LEU A 132 -8.85 -5.85 -10.95
C LEU A 132 -7.35 -5.65 -10.74
N LEU A 133 -6.77 -6.23 -9.70
CA LEU A 133 -5.40 -6.08 -9.22
C LEU A 133 -4.69 -7.43 -9.34
N LYS A 134 -4.05 -7.65 -10.49
CA LYS A 134 -3.19 -8.82 -10.67
C LYS A 134 -2.07 -8.79 -9.63
N PRO A 135 -1.56 -9.94 -9.15
CA PRO A 135 -0.52 -10.02 -8.11
C PRO A 135 0.88 -9.68 -8.66
N VAL A 136 0.96 -8.66 -9.49
CA VAL A 136 2.18 -8.14 -10.13
C VAL A 136 2.28 -6.68 -9.77
N ASN A 137 3.51 -6.20 -9.57
CA ASN A 137 3.79 -4.82 -9.19
C ASN A 137 3.11 -4.41 -7.88
N CYS A 138 3.33 -5.22 -6.85
CA CYS A 138 2.80 -4.96 -5.51
C CYS A 138 3.74 -4.07 -4.67
N CYS A 139 5.00 -3.88 -5.08
CA CYS A 139 6.00 -3.12 -4.31
C CYS A 139 6.41 -1.83 -5.04
N PRO A 140 6.31 -0.65 -4.40
CA PRO A 140 5.77 -0.37 -3.06
C PRO A 140 4.25 -0.58 -2.96
N SER A 141 3.75 -0.87 -1.76
CA SER A 141 2.31 -0.89 -1.48
C SER A 141 1.73 0.52 -1.51
N LEU A 142 1.06 0.86 -2.62
CA LEU A 142 0.32 2.11 -2.75
C LEU A 142 -0.93 2.14 -1.84
N HIS A 143 -1.44 0.97 -1.47
CA HIS A 143 -2.51 0.81 -0.47
C HIS A 143 -2.03 1.10 0.95
N THR A 144 -0.71 1.18 1.18
CA THR A 144 -0.13 1.64 2.45
C THR A 144 0.32 3.09 2.33
N ALA A 145 1.06 3.44 1.27
CA ALA A 145 1.67 4.75 1.12
C ALA A 145 0.64 5.89 1.14
N THR A 146 -0.45 5.72 0.42
CA THR A 146 -1.50 6.74 0.27
C THR A 146 -2.28 6.96 1.57
N PRO A 147 -2.83 5.92 2.23
CA PRO A 147 -3.44 6.10 3.54
C PRO A 147 -2.50 6.74 4.55
N LEU A 148 -1.24 6.31 4.61
CA LEU A 148 -0.28 6.84 5.58
C LEU A 148 0.09 8.31 5.29
N PHE A 149 0.09 8.71 4.01
CA PHE A 149 0.27 10.11 3.60
C PHE A 149 -0.88 10.98 4.14
N PHE A 150 -2.13 10.53 3.98
CA PHE A 150 -3.28 11.24 4.51
C PHE A 150 -3.40 11.16 6.03
N TYR A 151 -2.93 10.09 6.66
CA TYR A 151 -2.79 10.02 8.13
C TYR A 151 -1.86 11.15 8.62
N ASN A 152 -0.69 11.32 8.00
CA ASN A 152 0.27 12.35 8.40
C ASN A 152 -0.29 13.77 8.24
N LEU A 153 -1.00 14.04 7.15
CA LEU A 153 -1.71 15.32 6.97
C LEU A 153 -2.85 15.46 7.99
N GLY A 154 -3.65 14.41 8.19
CA GLY A 154 -4.78 14.40 9.10
C GLY A 154 -4.36 14.60 10.57
N ALA A 155 -3.33 13.92 11.04
CA ALA A 155 -2.79 14.06 12.39
C ALA A 155 -2.28 15.48 12.65
N ARG A 156 -1.71 16.13 11.63
CA ARG A 156 -1.21 17.51 11.71
C ARG A 156 -2.34 18.54 11.74
N TYR A 157 -3.30 18.43 10.82
CA TYR A 157 -4.34 19.47 10.63
C TYR A 157 -5.62 19.22 11.43
N PHE A 158 -5.87 17.97 11.79
CA PHE A 158 -7.04 17.50 12.54
C PHE A 158 -6.60 16.54 13.66
N PRO A 159 -5.80 17.00 14.64
CA PRO A 159 -5.28 16.14 15.71
C PRO A 159 -6.40 15.44 16.50
N GLU A 160 -7.60 16.01 16.54
CA GLU A 160 -8.78 15.38 17.16
C GLU A 160 -9.20 14.07 16.48
N LYS A 161 -8.84 13.89 15.21
CA LYS A 161 -9.13 12.70 14.41
C LYS A 161 -7.99 11.68 14.40
N GLU A 162 -6.82 12.03 14.93
CA GLU A 162 -5.63 11.16 14.88
C GLU A 162 -5.92 9.74 15.39
N PRO A 163 -6.61 9.51 16.51
CA PRO A 163 -6.86 8.15 16.99
C PRO A 163 -7.68 7.31 16.02
N GLU A 164 -8.71 7.89 15.40
CA GLU A 164 -9.54 7.24 14.38
C GLU A 164 -8.72 6.92 13.13
N LEU A 165 -7.96 7.90 12.65
CA LEU A 165 -7.09 7.75 11.48
C LEU A 165 -6.01 6.68 11.72
N ARG A 166 -5.44 6.60 12.93
CA ARG A 166 -4.45 5.57 13.27
C ARG A 166 -5.05 4.17 13.22
N GLN A 167 -6.24 3.97 13.80
CA GLN A 167 -6.94 2.68 13.71
C GLN A 167 -7.30 2.32 12.28
N TYR A 168 -7.72 3.32 11.48
CA TYR A 168 -7.97 3.18 10.05
C TYR A 168 -6.75 2.62 9.31
N ILE A 169 -5.55 3.21 9.52
CA ILE A 169 -4.31 2.72 8.92
C ILE A 169 -3.98 1.29 9.37
N GLY A 170 -4.16 0.98 10.66
CA GLY A 170 -4.02 -0.37 11.19
C GLY A 170 -4.90 -1.38 10.46
N GLY A 171 -6.18 -1.04 10.24
CA GLY A 171 -7.15 -1.86 9.51
C GLY A 171 -6.77 -2.09 8.05
N VAL A 172 -6.32 -1.04 7.35
CA VAL A 172 -5.85 -1.16 5.95
C VAL A 172 -4.67 -2.12 5.86
N VAL A 173 -3.62 -1.89 6.64
CA VAL A 173 -2.37 -2.67 6.60
C VAL A 173 -2.65 -4.12 6.99
N SER A 174 -3.40 -4.34 8.07
CA SER A 174 -3.80 -5.69 8.51
C SER A 174 -4.52 -6.44 7.40
N THR A 175 -5.45 -5.76 6.71
CA THR A 175 -6.27 -6.38 5.68
C THR A 175 -5.46 -6.77 4.45
N VAL A 176 -4.61 -5.88 3.91
CA VAL A 176 -3.85 -6.19 2.69
C VAL A 176 -2.85 -7.35 2.90
N ILE A 177 -2.31 -7.49 4.11
CA ILE A 177 -1.43 -8.60 4.49
C ILE A 177 -2.24 -9.91 4.64
N LYS A 178 -3.33 -9.88 5.42
CA LYS A 178 -4.17 -11.06 5.67
C LYS A 178 -4.87 -11.57 4.42
N THR A 179 -5.18 -10.69 3.48
CA THR A 179 -5.77 -11.06 2.18
C THR A 179 -4.73 -11.42 1.12
N LYS A 180 -3.44 -11.41 1.47
CA LYS A 180 -2.31 -11.74 0.58
C LYS A 180 -2.29 -10.89 -0.70
N LEU A 181 -2.76 -9.65 -0.59
CA LEU A 181 -2.64 -8.65 -1.65
C LEU A 181 -1.24 -8.02 -1.65
N HIS A 182 -0.62 -7.95 -0.48
CA HIS A 182 0.73 -7.41 -0.29
C HIS A 182 1.57 -8.30 0.64
N ALA A 183 2.85 -8.41 0.34
CA ALA A 183 3.87 -8.97 1.21
C ALA A 183 4.33 -7.90 2.22
N LEU A 184 4.95 -8.32 3.33
CA LEU A 184 5.47 -7.43 4.36
C LEU A 184 6.46 -6.40 3.79
N ILE A 185 7.29 -6.80 2.82
CA ILE A 185 8.24 -5.90 2.16
C ILE A 185 7.55 -4.81 1.33
N ASP A 186 6.40 -5.10 0.72
CA ASP A 186 5.61 -4.11 -0.01
C ASP A 186 5.13 -3.01 0.95
N ILE A 187 4.73 -3.40 2.16
CA ILE A 187 4.29 -2.48 3.21
C ILE A 187 5.46 -1.60 3.66
N ALA A 188 6.64 -2.18 3.90
CA ALA A 188 7.84 -1.44 4.29
C ALA A 188 8.21 -0.35 3.25
N PHE A 189 8.23 -0.72 1.97
CA PHE A 189 8.43 0.25 0.88
C PHE A 189 7.27 1.25 0.74
N GLY A 190 6.05 0.87 1.09
CA GLY A 190 4.91 1.77 1.16
C GLY A 190 5.07 2.85 2.24
N ILE A 191 5.52 2.47 3.44
CA ILE A 191 5.86 3.40 4.53
C ILE A 191 6.98 4.34 4.08
N PHE A 192 8.06 3.79 3.51
CA PHE A 192 9.18 4.56 3.01
C PHE A 192 8.78 5.57 1.92
N LEU A 193 7.97 5.17 0.94
CA LEU A 193 7.46 6.07 -0.10
C LEU A 193 6.62 7.21 0.49
N SER A 194 5.78 6.91 1.48
CA SER A 194 4.99 7.93 2.18
C SER A 194 5.89 8.94 2.88
N LYS A 195 6.88 8.45 3.66
CA LYS A 195 7.90 9.28 4.33
C LYS A 195 8.63 10.18 3.36
N LYS A 196 9.18 9.58 2.29
CA LYS A 196 9.91 10.31 1.25
C LYS A 196 9.05 11.42 0.66
N THR A 197 7.77 11.15 0.39
CA THR A 197 6.84 12.14 -0.15
C THR A 197 6.57 13.27 0.86
N ILE A 198 6.23 12.94 2.10
CA ILE A 198 5.94 13.92 3.16
C ILE A 198 7.17 14.82 3.43
N ASN A 199 8.35 14.23 3.55
CA ASN A 199 9.57 14.96 3.85
C ASN A 199 10.04 15.78 2.64
N ASP A 200 10.22 15.14 1.47
CA ASP A 200 10.86 15.79 0.32
C ASP A 200 9.94 16.79 -0.38
N LYS A 201 8.61 16.54 -0.39
CA LYS A 201 7.65 17.39 -1.13
C LYS A 201 6.97 18.42 -0.26
N LEU A 202 6.73 18.11 1.02
CA LEU A 202 5.99 19.00 1.91
C LEU A 202 6.86 19.59 3.04
N GLY A 203 8.08 19.08 3.26
CA GLY A 203 8.95 19.55 4.33
C GLY A 203 8.37 19.33 5.73
N LEU A 204 7.52 18.31 5.88
CA LEU A 204 6.84 18.01 7.14
C LEU A 204 7.55 16.86 7.88
N GLU A 205 7.37 16.80 9.20
CA GLU A 205 7.74 15.62 9.99
C GLU A 205 6.83 14.44 9.64
N PHE A 206 7.41 13.24 9.58
CA PHE A 206 6.69 12.00 9.28
C PHE A 206 6.51 11.14 10.52
N TYR A 207 5.26 10.82 10.83
CA TYR A 207 4.84 9.86 11.84
C TYR A 207 4.62 8.50 11.19
N ASP A 208 5.50 7.55 11.48
CA ASP A 208 5.52 6.23 10.85
C ASP A 208 4.63 5.19 11.53
N LEU A 209 4.09 5.49 12.73
CA LEU A 209 3.24 4.62 13.53
C LEU A 209 3.93 3.36 14.11
N GLU A 210 5.25 3.31 14.22
CA GLU A 210 5.97 2.10 14.69
C GLU A 210 5.47 1.56 16.03
N SER A 211 5.40 2.40 17.06
CA SER A 211 4.91 2.00 18.39
C SER A 211 3.47 1.48 18.34
N PHE A 212 2.61 2.11 17.54
CA PHE A 212 1.23 1.66 17.39
C PHE A 212 1.16 0.27 16.76
N PHE A 213 1.93 0.04 15.70
CA PHE A 213 1.90 -1.25 15.01
C PHE A 213 2.50 -2.39 15.84
N THR A 214 3.66 -2.15 16.44
CA THR A 214 4.42 -3.16 17.19
C THR A 214 3.84 -3.47 18.57
N GLN A 215 3.06 -2.56 19.17
CA GLN A 215 2.48 -2.74 20.50
C GLN A 215 0.96 -2.95 20.44
N GLU A 216 0.22 -1.99 19.90
CA GLU A 216 -1.25 -2.01 19.92
C GLU A 216 -1.82 -2.93 18.85
N GLN A 217 -1.47 -2.71 17.58
CA GLN A 217 -2.07 -3.43 16.45
C GLN A 217 -1.67 -4.91 16.44
N ARG A 218 -0.39 -5.21 16.73
CA ARG A 218 0.10 -6.59 16.87
C ARG A 218 -0.74 -7.42 17.84
N SER A 219 -1.17 -6.84 18.96
CA SER A 219 -1.99 -7.56 19.94
C SER A 219 -3.38 -7.95 19.41
N LYS A 220 -3.87 -7.25 18.38
CA LYS A 220 -5.19 -7.48 17.78
C LYS A 220 -5.18 -8.52 16.67
N ASP A 221 -4.09 -8.60 15.89
CA ASP A 221 -4.06 -9.41 14.68
C ASP A 221 -2.90 -10.39 14.54
N ASN A 222 -1.95 -10.38 15.47
CA ASN A 222 -0.77 -11.23 15.48
C ASN A 222 0.08 -11.15 14.21
N ILE A 223 0.02 -10.03 13.47
CA ILE A 223 0.94 -9.78 12.36
C ILE A 223 2.31 -9.39 12.93
N PRO A 224 3.43 -9.92 12.40
CA PRO A 224 4.77 -9.64 12.89
C PRO A 224 5.29 -8.27 12.38
N TYR A 225 4.68 -7.19 12.86
CA TYR A 225 4.98 -5.81 12.43
C TYR A 225 6.44 -5.41 12.64
N GLU A 226 7.14 -6.00 13.61
CA GLU A 226 8.57 -5.76 13.85
C GLU A 226 9.41 -6.06 12.61
N HIS A 227 9.04 -7.06 11.82
CA HIS A 227 9.73 -7.37 10.57
C HIS A 227 9.51 -6.29 9.51
N ILE A 228 8.31 -5.68 9.44
CA ILE A 228 8.04 -4.56 8.53
C ILE A 228 8.92 -3.37 8.89
N TYR A 229 8.98 -3.00 10.18
CA TYR A 229 9.75 -1.85 10.62
C TYR A 229 11.25 -2.06 10.51
N ARG A 230 11.74 -3.28 10.78
CA ARG A 230 13.14 -3.62 10.49
C ARG A 230 13.48 -3.38 9.02
N MET A 231 12.69 -3.94 8.09
CA MET A 231 12.92 -3.71 6.66
C MET A 231 12.83 -2.22 6.29
N TYR A 232 11.86 -1.49 6.84
CA TYR A 232 11.72 -0.06 6.61
C TYR A 232 12.92 0.75 7.11
N HIS A 233 13.51 0.39 8.26
CA HIS A 233 14.73 1.00 8.78
C HIS A 233 15.94 0.69 7.91
N ASP A 234 16.10 -0.57 7.48
CA ASP A 234 17.16 -0.97 6.55
C ASP A 234 17.05 -0.20 5.22
N ILE A 235 15.83 -0.02 4.69
CA ILE A 235 15.55 0.79 3.49
C ILE A 235 15.91 2.26 3.72
N ASN A 236 15.59 2.83 4.88
CA ASN A 236 15.94 4.22 5.23
C ASN A 236 17.45 4.42 5.29
N GLU A 237 18.18 3.50 5.93
CA GLU A 237 19.64 3.54 6.00
C GLU A 237 20.25 3.48 4.60
N LEU A 238 19.78 2.54 3.78
CA LEU A 238 20.20 2.40 2.39
C LEU A 238 20.00 3.70 1.61
N ALA A 239 18.82 4.33 1.73
CA ALA A 239 18.51 5.59 1.08
C ALA A 239 19.40 6.76 1.55
N GLY A 240 19.75 6.79 2.85
CA GLY A 240 20.59 7.85 3.44
C GLY A 240 22.04 7.85 2.95
N THR A 241 22.53 6.73 2.42
CA THR A 241 23.90 6.61 1.88
C THR A 241 24.01 6.93 0.39
N GLN A 242 22.89 7.24 -0.28
CA GLN A 242 22.81 7.37 -1.74
C GLN A 242 22.53 8.83 -2.15
N GLN A 243 23.11 9.27 -3.27
CA GLN A 243 22.87 10.61 -3.83
C GLN A 243 22.53 10.52 -5.33
N GLY A 244 21.81 11.53 -5.83
CA GLY A 244 21.47 11.62 -7.25
C GLY A 244 20.55 10.48 -7.72
N GLU A 245 20.84 9.90 -8.89
CA GLU A 245 20.06 8.82 -9.50
C GLU A 245 19.98 7.55 -8.64
N GLU A 246 21.04 7.26 -7.89
CA GLU A 246 21.10 6.12 -6.95
C GLU A 246 20.14 6.30 -5.76
N GLY A 247 19.77 7.55 -5.44
CA GLY A 247 18.79 7.88 -4.40
C GLY A 247 17.32 7.77 -4.85
N LYS A 248 17.05 7.35 -6.10
CA LYS A 248 15.68 7.15 -6.59
C LYS A 248 15.09 5.85 -6.06
N LEU A 249 13.77 5.85 -5.84
CA LEU A 249 13.07 4.72 -5.22
C LEU A 249 13.28 3.38 -5.94
N PRO A 250 13.25 3.28 -7.28
CA PRO A 250 13.53 2.01 -7.96
C PRO A 250 14.94 1.48 -7.69
N LYS A 251 15.95 2.35 -7.57
CA LYS A 251 17.34 1.95 -7.32
C LYS A 251 17.54 1.44 -5.90
N ILE A 252 17.01 2.16 -4.92
CA ILE A 252 16.97 1.71 -3.52
C ILE A 252 16.26 0.35 -3.43
N MET A 253 15.12 0.19 -4.11
CA MET A 253 14.35 -1.06 -4.10
C MET A 253 15.09 -2.23 -4.74
N GLU A 254 15.67 -2.03 -5.93
CA GLU A 254 16.46 -3.08 -6.61
C GLU A 254 17.66 -3.51 -5.77
N ARG A 255 18.38 -2.55 -5.19
CA ARG A 255 19.55 -2.83 -4.35
C ARG A 255 19.16 -3.58 -3.08
N TYR A 256 18.13 -3.13 -2.38
CA TYR A 256 17.64 -3.82 -1.19
C TYR A 256 17.23 -5.27 -1.50
N PHE A 257 16.49 -5.49 -2.62
CA PHE A 257 16.11 -6.83 -3.05
C PHE A 257 17.33 -7.72 -3.37
N GLN A 258 18.39 -7.15 -3.93
CA GLN A 258 19.64 -7.88 -4.19
C GLN A 258 20.38 -8.22 -2.89
N GLU A 259 20.46 -7.28 -1.94
CA GLU A 259 21.14 -7.47 -0.64
C GLU A 259 20.47 -8.56 0.20
N ILE A 260 19.13 -8.64 0.18
CA ILE A 260 18.38 -9.71 0.86
C ILE A 260 18.21 -10.98 0.01
N GLY A 261 18.70 -10.99 -1.23
CA GLY A 261 18.75 -12.17 -2.08
C GLY A 261 17.41 -12.64 -2.67
N LEU A 262 16.48 -11.72 -3.01
CA LEU A 262 15.20 -12.10 -3.62
C LEU A 262 15.38 -12.73 -5.01
N PRO A 263 14.75 -13.88 -5.29
CA PRO A 263 14.89 -14.55 -6.59
C PRO A 263 14.10 -13.81 -7.68
N ARG A 264 14.55 -13.96 -8.93
CA ARG A 264 13.88 -13.42 -10.11
C ARG A 264 13.34 -14.52 -11.02
N VAL A 265 12.07 -14.44 -11.38
CA VAL A 265 11.37 -15.46 -12.19
C VAL A 265 10.66 -14.84 -13.39
N LYS A 266 10.43 -15.61 -14.46
CA LYS A 266 9.50 -15.17 -15.51
C LYS A 266 8.07 -15.24 -15.01
N ARG A 267 7.19 -14.41 -15.58
CA ARG A 267 5.78 -14.39 -15.19
C ARG A 267 5.04 -15.71 -15.43
N GLU A 268 5.40 -16.48 -16.46
CA GLU A 268 4.78 -17.79 -16.67
C GLU A 268 5.20 -18.81 -15.58
N GLN A 269 6.40 -18.61 -15.02
CA GLN A 269 6.97 -19.44 -13.95
C GLN A 269 6.46 -19.01 -12.56
N SER A 270 5.82 -17.85 -12.46
CA SER A 270 5.24 -17.34 -11.22
C SER A 270 3.80 -17.78 -10.99
N ASN A 271 3.28 -18.74 -11.76
CA ASN A 271 2.06 -19.46 -11.42
C ASN A 271 2.32 -20.35 -10.19
N CYS A 272 2.90 -19.76 -9.13
CA CYS A 272 2.93 -20.27 -7.79
C CYS A 272 1.48 -20.35 -7.33
N LEU A 273 0.87 -21.50 -7.60
CA LEU A 273 -0.36 -21.90 -6.98
C LEU A 273 0.01 -22.20 -5.52
N TYR A 274 -0.59 -21.44 -4.62
CA TYR A 274 -0.61 -21.82 -3.22
C TYR A 274 -1.55 -23.01 -3.08
N ASP A 275 -1.02 -24.20 -2.82
CA ASP A 275 -1.84 -25.36 -2.53
C ASP A 275 -2.36 -25.21 -1.09
N LEU A 276 -3.67 -24.94 -0.95
CA LEU A 276 -4.33 -24.77 0.35
C LEU A 276 -4.44 -26.07 1.14
N GLU A 277 -4.44 -27.23 0.47
CA GLU A 277 -4.49 -28.54 1.12
C GLU A 277 -3.11 -28.90 1.68
N GLN A 278 -2.04 -28.63 0.92
CA GLN A 278 -0.67 -28.93 1.34
C GLN A 278 -0.02 -27.83 2.17
N LYS A 279 -0.57 -26.61 2.16
CA LYS A 279 0.01 -25.41 2.81
C LYS A 279 1.44 -25.13 2.35
N THR A 280 1.73 -25.36 1.07
CA THR A 280 3.06 -25.18 0.49
C THR A 280 3.01 -24.32 -0.78
N LEU A 281 4.03 -23.49 -0.98
CA LEU A 281 4.27 -22.81 -2.24
C LEU A 281 4.75 -23.83 -3.27
N VAL A 282 3.94 -24.09 -4.30
CA VAL A 282 4.35 -24.95 -5.41
C VAL A 282 5.13 -24.09 -6.41
N TYR A 283 6.45 -24.25 -6.42
CA TYR A 283 7.31 -23.70 -7.48
C TYR A 283 7.31 -24.67 -8.67
N PRO A 284 7.48 -24.18 -9.91
CA PRO A 284 7.83 -25.05 -11.04
C PRO A 284 9.07 -25.86 -10.68
N THR A 285 9.11 -27.14 -11.04
CA THR A 285 10.21 -28.09 -10.75
C THR A 285 11.60 -27.60 -11.14
N ASP A 286 11.68 -26.63 -12.05
CA ASP A 286 12.93 -26.14 -12.63
C ASP A 286 13.46 -24.88 -11.90
N LEU A 287 12.76 -24.39 -10.88
CA LEU A 287 13.11 -23.16 -10.17
C LEU A 287 14.12 -23.46 -9.04
N LYS A 288 15.39 -23.13 -9.27
CA LYS A 288 16.41 -23.12 -8.21
C LYS A 288 16.22 -21.90 -7.31
N VAL A 289 15.50 -22.07 -6.20
CA VAL A 289 15.44 -21.06 -5.12
C VAL A 289 16.73 -21.16 -4.29
N GLY A 290 17.35 -20.02 -3.99
CA GLY A 290 18.54 -19.97 -3.13
C GLY A 290 18.23 -20.49 -1.73
N GLN A 291 19.12 -21.32 -1.18
CA GLN A 291 19.06 -21.76 0.22
C GLN A 291 19.18 -20.53 1.12
N GLY A 292 18.09 -20.15 1.77
CA GLY A 292 18.01 -18.95 2.62
C GLY A 292 16.63 -18.30 2.67
N LEU A 293 15.73 -18.65 1.74
CA LEU A 293 14.34 -18.20 1.69
C LEU A 293 13.34 -19.36 1.86
N LEU A 294 13.74 -20.45 2.54
CA LEU A 294 12.89 -21.56 3.01
C LEU A 294 12.90 -21.60 4.55
#